data_AF-A0A2P7YQH7-F1
#
_entry.id   AF-A0A2P7YQH7-F1
#
_cell.length_a   1.000
_cell.length_b   1.000
_cell.length_c   1.000
_cell.angle_alpha   90.00
_cell.angle_beta   90.00
_cell.angle_gamma   90.00
#
_symmetry.space_group_name_H-M   'P 1'
#
loop_
_entity.id
_entity.type
_entity.pdbx_description
1 polymer ?
#
loop_
_entity_poly.entity_id
_entity_poly.type
_entity_poly.pdbx_seq_one_letter_code
_entity_poly.pdbx_strand_id
1 'polypeptide(L)'
;MALSVFHIEPHKVPDEEELETSLARLIIPPKPYSNSSLFKLNFTNKRKSGKSLLHAFSVNLELHEYELITEASSTEISELFDDLTTFNLNTSNKQKIAKELVELPFMEAQAELGKMGGAIVYQFEKDDDYDEEDPYEDPF
;
A
#
# COMPACT_ATOMS: atom_id res chain seq x y z
N MET A 1 -3.36 -15.75 -20.44
CA MET A 1 -3.48 -14.49 -19.67
C MET A 1 -4.38 -13.53 -20.42
N ALA A 2 -5.24 -12.80 -19.73
CA ALA A 2 -6.13 -11.81 -20.35
C ALA A 2 -5.34 -10.56 -20.83
N LEU A 3 -5.73 -10.01 -21.98
CA LEU A 3 -5.18 -8.77 -22.55
C LEU A 3 -5.83 -7.52 -21.93
N SER A 4 -7.13 -7.59 -21.69
CA SER A 4 -7.92 -6.58 -21.00
C SER A 4 -8.68 -7.24 -19.87
N VAL A 5 -8.68 -6.60 -18.70
CA VAL A 5 -9.43 -7.03 -17.52
C VAL A 5 -10.32 -5.89 -17.08
N PHE A 6 -11.59 -6.20 -16.87
CA PHE A 6 -12.60 -5.30 -16.35
C PHE A 6 -12.96 -5.82 -14.96
N HIS A 7 -12.55 -5.10 -13.93
CA HIS A 7 -12.90 -5.43 -12.55
C HIS A 7 -13.99 -4.47 -12.08
N ILE A 8 -15.14 -5.02 -11.68
CA ILE A 8 -16.36 -4.27 -11.38
C ILE A 8 -16.58 -4.29 -9.88
N GLU A 9 -16.74 -3.11 -9.31
CA GLU A 9 -16.98 -2.88 -7.88
C GLU A 9 -18.28 -2.09 -7.69
N PRO A 10 -19.02 -2.28 -6.59
CA PRO A 10 -20.13 -1.40 -6.25
C PRO A 10 -19.62 0.04 -6.05
N HIS A 11 -20.39 1.04 -6.48
CA HIS A 11 -19.99 2.45 -6.33
C HIS A 11 -19.91 2.88 -4.86
N LYS A 12 -20.80 2.34 -4.02
CA LYS A 12 -20.75 2.50 -2.57
C LYS A 12 -20.58 1.12 -1.96
N VAL A 13 -19.43 0.90 -1.35
CA VAL A 13 -19.18 -0.28 -0.53
C VAL A 13 -19.36 0.17 0.92
N PRO A 14 -20.13 -0.56 1.76
CA PRO A 14 -19.97 -0.45 3.21
C PRO A 14 -18.56 -0.96 3.58
N ASP A 15 -18.26 -1.09 4.87
CA ASP A 15 -17.02 -1.73 5.29
C ASP A 15 -16.83 -3.07 4.58
N GLU A 16 -15.65 -3.30 4.00
CA GLU A 16 -15.37 -4.43 3.10
C GLU A 16 -15.50 -5.76 3.85
N GLU A 17 -15.00 -5.80 5.09
CA GLU A 17 -15.07 -6.98 5.97
C GLU A 17 -16.52 -7.35 6.34
N GLU A 18 -17.35 -6.34 6.64
CA GLU A 18 -18.78 -6.54 6.92
C GLU A 18 -19.52 -7.07 5.68
N LEU A 19 -19.21 -6.52 4.50
CA LEU A 19 -19.81 -6.95 3.26
C LEU A 19 -19.46 -8.42 2.98
N GLU A 20 -18.19 -8.79 3.07
CA GLU A 20 -17.77 -10.19 2.87
C GLU A 20 -18.46 -11.14 3.84
N THR A 21 -18.53 -10.78 5.12
CA THR A 21 -19.21 -11.58 6.15
C THR A 21 -20.71 -11.75 5.85
N SER A 22 -21.37 -10.67 5.40
CA SER A 22 -22.79 -10.69 5.03
C SER A 22 -23.04 -11.58 3.81
N LEU A 23 -22.20 -11.47 2.77
CA LEU A 23 -22.29 -12.25 1.53
C LEU A 23 -22.00 -13.74 1.79
N ALA A 24 -21.05 -14.05 2.66
CA ALA A 24 -20.76 -15.43 3.10
C ALA A 24 -21.98 -16.08 3.78
N ARG A 25 -22.81 -15.28 4.45
CA ARG A 25 -24.09 -15.71 5.05
C ARG A 25 -25.28 -15.60 4.09
N LEU A 26 -25.06 -15.28 2.81
CA LEU A 26 -26.09 -15.02 1.80
C LEU A 26 -27.05 -13.87 2.17
N ILE A 27 -26.61 -12.94 3.02
CA ILE A 27 -27.33 -11.71 3.33
C ILE A 27 -26.94 -10.68 2.28
N ILE A 28 -27.82 -10.49 1.30
CA ILE A 28 -27.59 -9.54 0.20
C ILE A 28 -27.93 -8.13 0.69
N PRO A 29 -27.00 -7.16 0.64
CA PRO A 29 -27.28 -5.81 1.08
C PRO A 29 -28.27 -5.11 0.12
N PRO A 30 -29.10 -4.19 0.63
CA PRO A 30 -30.06 -3.47 -0.20
C PRO A 30 -29.37 -2.50 -1.16
N LYS A 31 -30.11 -2.03 -2.18
CA LYS A 31 -29.66 -0.91 -3.02
C LYS A 31 -29.41 0.32 -2.13
N PRO A 32 -28.33 1.10 -2.35
CA PRO A 32 -27.42 1.12 -3.50
C PRO A 32 -26.16 0.25 -3.38
N TYR A 33 -26.01 -0.54 -2.31
CA TYR A 33 -24.80 -1.32 -2.01
C TYR A 33 -24.65 -2.60 -2.85
N SER A 34 -25.69 -2.98 -3.60
CA SER A 34 -25.67 -4.10 -4.53
C SER A 34 -26.36 -3.74 -5.86
N ASN A 35 -25.82 -4.25 -6.97
CA ASN A 35 -26.43 -4.24 -8.31
C ASN A 35 -27.10 -2.90 -8.71
N SER A 36 -26.44 -1.79 -8.40
CA SER A 36 -26.88 -0.44 -8.79
C SER A 36 -26.58 -0.17 -10.27
N SER A 37 -27.32 0.75 -10.87
CA SER A 37 -27.03 1.29 -12.22
C SER A 37 -25.74 2.12 -12.25
N LEU A 38 -25.29 2.59 -11.09
CA LEU A 38 -24.02 3.27 -10.88
C LEU A 38 -23.02 2.32 -10.21
N PHE A 39 -21.88 2.08 -10.85
CA PHE A 39 -20.81 1.21 -10.34
C PHE A 39 -19.42 1.73 -10.68
N LYS A 40 -18.41 1.22 -9.98
CA LYS A 40 -17.00 1.55 -10.22
C LYS A 40 -16.36 0.47 -11.11
N LEU A 41 -15.58 0.89 -12.09
CA LEU A 41 -14.90 0.01 -13.04
C LEU A 41 -13.39 0.26 -12.99
N ASN A 42 -12.64 -0.74 -12.57
CA ASN A 42 -11.18 -0.78 -12.63
C ASN A 42 -10.76 -1.51 -13.92
N PHE A 43 -10.28 -0.75 -14.89
CA PHE A 43 -9.85 -1.24 -16.18
C PHE A 43 -8.34 -1.44 -16.21
N THR A 44 -7.91 -2.68 -16.49
CA THR A 44 -6.51 -3.03 -16.71
C THR A 44 -6.29 -3.49 -18.14
N ASN A 45 -5.41 -2.82 -18.89
CA ASN A 45 -5.06 -3.23 -20.26
C ASN A 45 -3.56 -3.46 -20.41
N LYS A 46 -3.18 -4.61 -20.96
CA LYS A 46 -1.80 -4.93 -21.31
C LYS A 46 -1.52 -4.50 -22.74
N ARG A 47 -0.61 -3.53 -22.90
CA ARG A 47 -0.16 -3.06 -24.22
C ARG A 47 0.73 -4.11 -24.88
N LYS A 48 0.91 -4.00 -26.21
CA LYS A 48 1.87 -4.83 -26.97
C LYS A 48 3.31 -4.74 -26.44
N SER A 49 3.66 -3.66 -25.76
CA SER A 49 4.96 -3.47 -25.10
C SER A 49 5.12 -4.23 -23.77
N GLY A 50 4.07 -4.91 -23.28
CA GLY A 50 4.05 -5.60 -21.99
C GLY A 50 3.69 -4.71 -20.79
N LYS A 51 3.67 -3.38 -20.94
CA LYS A 51 3.23 -2.45 -19.89
C LYS A 51 1.72 -2.53 -19.69
N SER A 52 1.29 -2.52 -18.43
CA SER A 52 -0.13 -2.44 -18.05
C SER A 52 -0.57 -0.99 -17.87
N LEU A 53 -1.75 -0.66 -18.37
CA LEU A 53 -2.46 0.60 -18.15
C LEU A 53 -3.59 0.35 -17.16
N LEU A 54 -3.68 1.18 -16.12
CA LEU A 54 -4.68 1.08 -15.06
C LEU A 54 -5.50 2.36 -15.06
N HIS A 55 -6.82 2.23 -15.13
CA HIS A 55 -7.75 3.35 -15.06
C HIS A 55 -8.97 2.96 -14.22
N ALA A 56 -9.42 3.86 -13.36
CA ALA A 56 -10.65 3.72 -12.60
C ALA A 56 -11.73 4.64 -13.21
N PHE A 57 -12.94 4.12 -13.37
CA PHE A 57 -14.08 4.85 -13.90
C PHE A 57 -15.29 4.73 -12.98
N SER A 58 -16.09 5.80 -12.90
CA SER A 58 -17.46 5.77 -12.41
C SER A 58 -18.38 5.63 -13.62
N VAL A 59 -19.19 4.58 -13.67
CA VAL A 59 -20.03 4.25 -14.82
C VAL A 59 -21.50 4.33 -14.42
N ASN A 60 -22.25 5.19 -15.12
CA ASN A 60 -23.71 5.29 -14.98
C ASN A 60 -24.39 4.62 -16.18
N LEU A 61 -25.08 3.51 -15.95
CA LEU A 61 -25.78 2.76 -16.99
C LEU A 61 -27.06 3.43 -17.51
N GLU A 62 -27.68 4.32 -16.75
CA GLU A 62 -28.93 4.98 -17.17
C GLU A 62 -28.66 6.09 -18.19
N LEU A 63 -27.56 6.82 -18.01
CA LEU A 63 -27.15 7.92 -18.88
C LEU A 63 -26.06 7.52 -19.89
N HIS A 64 -25.48 6.33 -19.74
CA HIS A 64 -24.31 5.87 -20.50
C HIS A 64 -23.12 6.83 -20.40
N GLU A 65 -22.93 7.41 -19.22
CA GLU A 65 -21.85 8.34 -18.91
C GLU A 65 -20.72 7.61 -18.16
N TYR A 66 -19.48 7.98 -18.50
CA TYR A 66 -18.26 7.40 -17.95
C TYR A 66 -17.36 8.52 -17.46
N GLU A 67 -17.16 8.60 -16.15
CA GLU A 67 -16.29 9.60 -15.52
C GLU A 67 -15.00 8.94 -15.07
N LEU A 68 -13.86 9.56 -15.37
CA LEU A 68 -12.56 9.08 -14.89
C LEU A 68 -12.42 9.43 -13.41
N ILE A 69 -12.20 8.42 -12.57
CA ILE A 69 -11.84 8.65 -11.17
C ILE A 69 -10.34 8.91 -11.14
N THR A 70 -9.96 10.18 -11.09
CA THR A 70 -8.60 10.56 -10.72
C THR A 70 -8.50 10.41 -9.21
N GLU A 71 -7.74 9.43 -8.73
CA GLU A 71 -7.29 9.44 -7.34
C GLU A 71 -6.62 10.80 -7.12
N ALA A 72 -7.16 11.56 -6.15
CA ALA A 72 -6.67 12.88 -5.83
C ALA A 72 -5.15 12.83 -5.71
N SER A 73 -4.47 13.73 -6.43
CA SER A 73 -3.02 13.88 -6.32
C SER A 73 -2.64 13.96 -4.83
N SER A 74 -1.52 13.35 -4.45
CA SER A 74 -0.96 13.32 -3.08
C SER A 74 -0.92 14.67 -2.34
N THR A 75 -1.11 15.77 -3.07
CA THR A 75 -1.31 17.13 -2.57
C THR A 75 -2.55 17.29 -1.69
N GLU A 76 -3.71 16.71 -2.06
CA GLU A 76 -4.96 16.87 -1.30
C GLU A 76 -4.94 16.08 0.02
N ILE A 77 -4.21 14.97 0.06
CA ILE A 77 -4.04 14.15 1.27
C ILE A 77 -3.26 14.95 2.34
N SER A 78 -2.28 15.75 1.93
CA SER A 78 -1.49 16.59 2.85
C SER A 78 -2.35 17.66 3.53
N GLU A 79 -3.32 18.24 2.82
CA GLU A 79 -4.23 19.26 3.35
C GLU A 79 -5.27 18.65 4.30
N LEU A 80 -5.68 17.39 4.08
CA LEU A 80 -6.60 16.67 4.95
C LEU A 80 -6.02 16.38 6.36
N PHE A 81 -4.70 16.15 6.44
CA PHE A 81 -4.01 15.93 7.72
C PHE A 81 -3.79 17.20 8.54
N ASP A 82 -3.75 18.37 7.88
CA ASP A 82 -3.54 19.67 8.54
C ASP A 82 -4.75 20.06 9.41
N ASP A 83 -5.97 19.66 9.03
CA ASP A 83 -7.20 19.93 9.80
C ASP A 83 -7.57 18.82 10.80
N LEU A 84 -7.07 17.59 10.60
CA LEU A 84 -7.40 16.44 11.45
C LEU A 84 -6.48 16.30 12.67
N THR A 85 -5.25 16.81 12.59
CA THR A 85 -4.22 16.60 13.63
C THR A 85 -3.70 17.93 14.18
N THR A 86 -3.52 18.04 15.49
CA THR A 86 -2.96 19.27 16.12
C THR A 86 -1.44 19.37 15.98
N PHE A 87 -0.79 18.33 15.45
CA PHE A 87 0.65 18.26 15.26
C PHE A 87 0.96 18.30 13.78
N ASN A 88 1.86 19.20 13.38
CA ASN A 88 2.28 19.29 11.98
C ASN A 88 3.11 18.06 11.60
N LEU A 89 2.50 17.13 10.87
CA LEU A 89 3.14 15.91 10.37
C LEU A 89 3.95 16.16 9.08
N ASN A 90 3.86 17.36 8.51
CA ASN A 90 4.54 17.75 7.28
C ASN A 90 5.90 18.40 7.58
N THR A 91 6.95 18.00 6.85
CA THR A 91 8.27 18.63 6.94
C THR A 91 8.31 19.92 6.13
N SER A 92 8.68 21.03 6.75
CA SER A 92 8.91 22.31 6.04
C SER A 92 10.08 22.20 5.06
N ASN A 93 10.06 22.98 3.98
CA ASN A 93 11.18 23.06 3.02
C ASN A 93 12.52 23.36 3.70
N LYS A 94 12.54 24.18 4.75
CA LYS A 94 13.75 24.45 5.52
C LYS A 94 14.27 23.20 6.25
N GLN A 95 13.38 22.35 6.76
CA GLN A 95 13.74 21.12 7.45
C GLN A 95 14.21 20.03 6.49
N LYS A 96 13.64 19.97 5.28
CA LYS A 96 14.11 19.07 4.21
C LYS A 96 15.54 19.41 3.81
N ILE A 97 15.82 20.69 3.55
CA ILE A 97 17.16 21.16 3.20
C ILE A 97 18.13 20.91 4.36
N ALA A 98 17.73 21.16 5.60
CA ALA A 98 18.57 20.88 6.76
C ALA A 98 18.88 19.38 6.90
N LYS A 99 17.92 18.48 6.62
CA LYS A 99 18.16 17.02 6.62
C LYS A 99 19.18 16.61 5.56
N GLU A 100 19.13 17.21 4.37
CA GLU A 100 20.09 16.92 3.29
C GLU A 100 21.50 17.44 3.60
N LEU A 101 21.61 18.54 4.36
CA LEU A 101 22.88 19.13 4.78
C LEU A 101 23.46 18.52 6.07
N VAL A 102 22.69 17.70 6.79
CA VAL A 102 23.17 16.98 7.96
C VAL A 102 23.96 15.77 7.49
N GLU A 103 25.28 15.92 7.50
CA GLU A 103 26.24 14.86 7.24
C GLU A 103 26.31 13.93 8.47
N LEU A 104 25.87 12.68 8.29
CA LEU A 104 25.94 11.68 9.36
C LEU A 104 27.35 11.08 9.41
N PRO A 105 28.05 11.14 10.55
CA PRO A 105 29.48 10.80 10.66
C PRO A 105 29.84 9.32 10.42
N PHE A 106 28.88 8.46 10.09
CA PHE A 106 29.08 7.02 9.87
C PHE A 106 28.67 6.52 8.47
N MET A 107 28.35 7.41 7.53
CA MET A 107 27.99 6.99 6.16
C MET A 107 29.18 6.52 5.31
N GLU A 108 30.43 6.88 5.66
CA GLU A 108 31.61 6.44 4.90
C GLU A 108 31.86 4.92 5.00
N ALA A 109 31.48 4.28 6.12
CA ALA A 109 31.62 2.84 6.28
C ALA A 109 30.76 2.03 5.29
N GLN A 110 29.62 2.58 4.83
CA GLN A 110 28.80 1.99 3.77
C GLN A 110 29.32 2.31 2.36
N ALA A 111 30.05 3.41 2.18
CA ALA A 111 30.54 3.84 0.87
C ALA A 111 31.76 3.04 0.39
N GLU A 112 32.68 2.70 1.30
CA GLU A 112 33.88 1.92 0.96
C GLU A 112 33.70 0.40 1.09
N LEU A 113 33.00 -0.09 2.12
CA LEU A 113 32.78 -1.54 2.31
C LEU A 113 31.46 -2.08 1.71
N GLY A 114 30.50 -1.22 1.36
CA GLY A 114 29.12 -1.61 1.03
C GLY A 114 28.74 -1.61 -0.47
N LYS A 115 29.69 -1.45 -1.40
CA LYS A 115 29.38 -1.42 -2.85
C LYS A 115 28.92 -2.76 -3.45
N MET A 116 29.09 -3.88 -2.76
CA MET A 116 28.41 -5.12 -3.10
C MET A 116 27.33 -5.40 -2.07
N GLY A 117 26.09 -5.05 -2.42
CA GLY A 117 24.83 -5.58 -1.89
C GLY A 117 24.72 -5.66 -0.37
N GLY A 118 23.87 -4.83 0.22
CA GLY A 118 23.52 -4.84 1.65
C GLY A 118 22.93 -6.16 2.14
N ALA A 119 23.76 -7.18 2.23
CA ALA A 119 23.52 -8.40 2.96
C ALA A 119 24.10 -8.17 4.36
N ILE A 120 23.22 -8.15 5.35
CA ILE A 120 23.61 -8.32 6.75
C ILE A 120 24.07 -9.78 6.84
N VAL A 121 25.37 -10.02 6.76
CA VAL A 121 25.92 -11.36 6.94
C VAL A 121 25.97 -11.63 8.43
N TYR A 122 25.09 -12.53 8.89
CA TYR A 122 25.27 -13.17 10.18
C TYR A 122 26.54 -14.03 10.11
N GLN A 123 27.64 -13.52 10.66
CA GLN A 123 28.82 -14.33 10.94
C GLN A 123 28.52 -15.08 12.24
N PHE A 124 28.36 -16.41 12.14
CA PHE A 124 28.45 -17.26 13.33
C PHE A 124 29.86 -17.10 13.90
N GLU A 125 29.99 -16.53 15.09
CA GLU A 125 31.23 -16.67 15.87
C GLU A 125 31.36 -18.17 16.19
N LYS A 126 32.38 -18.81 15.60
CA LYS A 126 32.68 -20.23 15.82
C LYS A 126 33.37 -20.51 17.16
N ASP A 127 33.71 -19.43 17.87
CA ASP A 127 34.35 -19.44 19.18
C ASP A 127 33.37 -18.96 20.28
N ASP A 128 32.06 -18.90 19.98
CA ASP A 128 31.04 -18.82 21.02
C ASP A 128 30.92 -20.22 21.60
N ASP A 129 31.65 -20.44 22.69
CA ASP A 129 31.63 -21.62 23.52
C ASP A 129 30.23 -21.74 24.15
N TYR A 130 29.23 -22.10 23.34
CA TYR A 130 27.92 -22.53 23.80
C TYR A 130 28.18 -23.62 24.84
N ASP A 131 28.12 -23.26 26.11
CA ASP A 131 28.34 -24.17 27.20
C ASP A 131 27.23 -25.22 27.11
N GLU A 132 27.65 -26.44 26.78
CA GLU A 132 26.81 -27.62 26.84
C GLU A 132 26.46 -27.92 28.30
N GLU A 133 25.67 -27.05 28.95
CA GLU A 133 24.99 -27.31 30.23
C GLU A 133 24.00 -26.17 30.54
N ASP A 134 22.94 -25.98 29.73
CA ASP A 134 21.74 -25.29 30.24
C ASP A 134 20.96 -26.28 31.12
N PRO A 135 20.95 -26.13 32.47
CA PRO A 135 20.43 -27.14 33.38
C PRO A 135 18.90 -27.16 33.49
N TYR A 136 18.18 -26.36 32.70
CA TYR A 136 16.72 -26.20 32.80
C TYR A 136 15.94 -26.52 31.52
N GLU A 137 16.38 -27.50 30.71
CA GLU A 137 15.41 -28.28 29.93
C GLU A 137 14.63 -29.19 30.88
N ASP A 138 13.61 -28.63 31.53
CA ASP A 138 12.67 -29.37 32.40
C ASP A 138 11.80 -30.30 31.53
N PRO A 139 11.88 -31.63 31.72
CA PRO A 139 11.08 -32.57 30.94
C PRO A 139 9.84 -32.99 31.73
N PHE A 140 8.73 -32.27 31.62
CA PHE A 140 7.35 -32.80 31.67
C PHE A 140 6.31 -31.85 31.06
#